data_AF-A0A848HM04-F1
#
_entry.id   AF-A0A848HM04-F1
#
_cell.length_a   1.000
_cell.length_b   1.000
_cell.length_c   1.000
_cell.angle_alpha   90.00
_cell.angle_beta   90.00
_cell.angle_gamma   90.00
#
_symmetry.space_group_name_H-M   'P 1'
#
loop_
_entity.id
_entity.type
_entity.pdbx_description
1 polymer ?
#
loop_
_entity_poly.entity_id
_entity_poly.type
_entity_poly.pdbx_seq_one_letter_code
_entity_poly.pdbx_strand_id
1 'polypeptide(L)'
;MTGPRKGPGAGTRGYIALETLHSIGGEARSNTWMEASLRKWPTAGRVTWDRLVQNLMDARLVFQRDGAFAITDDGLAWLGVAVDAPAREKPVIVGPRYVAPMRPLSTRNIPAIRVMREGAFDYRDIPSLQGSARIEFKTSLKVAGGDVAG
;
A
#
# COMPACT_ATOMS: atom_id res chain seq x y z
N MET A 1 -11.99 7.47 3.80
CA MET A 1 -11.62 6.08 4.14
C MET A 1 -10.10 5.97 4.08
N THR A 2 -9.42 5.87 5.22
CA THR A 2 -7.96 5.66 5.25
C THR A 2 -7.75 4.23 5.74
N GLY A 3 -7.10 3.37 4.95
CA GLY A 3 -6.80 1.98 5.35
C GLY A 3 -5.96 1.91 6.63
N PRO A 4 -5.70 0.71 7.19
CA PRO A 4 -4.84 0.56 8.35
C PRO A 4 -3.51 1.24 8.06
N ARG A 5 -3.22 2.33 8.76
CA ARG A 5 -2.01 3.10 8.53
C ARG A 5 -0.83 2.25 8.97
N LYS A 6 0.15 2.16 8.09
CA LYS A 6 1.36 1.37 8.33
C LYS A 6 2.21 2.09 9.38
N GLY A 7 2.07 1.70 10.65
CA GLY A 7 2.91 2.17 11.75
C GLY A 7 4.30 1.52 11.72
N PRO A 8 5.23 2.00 12.57
CA PRO A 8 6.55 1.42 12.71
C PRO A 8 6.45 -0.02 13.23
N GLY A 9 7.19 -0.95 12.60
CA GLY A 9 7.27 -2.32 13.08
C GLY A 9 7.91 -2.42 14.46
N ALA A 10 7.55 -3.44 15.24
CA ALA A 10 8.14 -3.70 16.55
C ALA A 10 9.68 -3.82 16.42
N GLY A 11 10.42 -3.22 17.36
CA GLY A 11 11.88 -3.19 17.34
C GLY A 11 12.52 -2.24 16.32
N THR A 12 11.73 -1.56 15.48
CA THR A 12 12.26 -0.51 14.60
C THR A 12 12.55 0.76 15.38
N ARG A 13 13.38 1.65 14.80
CA ARG A 13 13.75 2.94 15.40
C ARG A 13 12.52 3.79 15.76
N GLY A 14 11.47 3.75 14.92
CA GLY A 14 10.22 4.47 15.18
C GLY A 14 9.48 3.92 16.40
N TYR A 15 9.49 2.59 16.58
CA TYR A 15 8.93 1.96 17.77
C TYR A 15 9.71 2.32 19.03
N ILE A 16 11.04 2.27 18.99
CA ILE A 16 11.90 2.64 20.11
C ILE A 16 11.71 4.11 20.50
N ALA A 17 11.58 5.01 19.53
CA ALA A 17 11.31 6.43 19.78
C ALA A 17 9.95 6.63 20.47
N LEU A 18 8.91 5.95 20.00
CA LEU A 18 7.56 6.00 20.57
C LEU A 18 7.54 5.47 22.02
N GLU A 19 8.16 4.30 22.26
CA GLU A 19 8.33 3.72 23.60
C GLU A 19 9.10 4.67 24.52
N THR A 20 10.15 5.31 24.00
CA THR A 20 10.96 6.25 24.79
C THR A 20 10.16 7.49 25.16
N LEU A 21 9.36 8.04 24.25
CA LEU A 21 8.48 9.16 24.56
C LEU A 21 7.45 8.79 25.64
N HIS A 22 6.93 7.56 25.59
CA HIS A 22 6.02 7.04 26.61
C HIS A 22 6.73 6.93 27.97
N SER A 23 7.95 6.41 28.00
CA SER A 23 8.75 6.26 29.22
C SER A 23 9.10 7.59 29.91
N ILE A 24 9.13 8.70 29.17
CA ILE A 24 9.41 10.05 29.70
C ILE A 24 8.14 10.71 30.28
N GLY A 25 6.98 10.07 30.15
CA GLY A 25 5.69 10.60 30.63
C GLY A 25 4.72 10.97 29.50
N GLY A 26 5.00 10.57 28.27
CA GLY A 26 4.10 10.76 27.12
C GLY A 26 4.22 12.12 26.43
N GLU A 27 4.97 13.07 26.99
CA GLU A 27 5.24 14.38 26.41
C GLU A 27 6.70 14.79 26.62
N ALA A 28 7.39 15.26 25.57
CA ALA A 28 8.76 15.76 25.67
C ALA A 28 9.12 16.75 24.56
N ARG A 29 10.06 17.66 24.84
CA ARG A 29 10.68 18.51 23.81
C ARG A 29 11.56 17.68 22.88
N SER A 30 11.71 18.13 21.63
CA SER A 30 12.49 17.41 20.60
C SER A 30 13.88 16.99 21.06
N ASN A 31 14.63 17.88 21.72
CA ASN A 31 16.00 17.59 22.12
C ASN A 31 16.04 16.54 23.23
N THR A 32 15.20 16.67 24.26
CA THR A 32 15.08 15.70 25.35
C THR A 32 14.65 14.32 24.84
N TRP A 33 13.67 14.29 23.94
CA TRP A 33 13.20 13.05 23.34
C TRP A 33 14.27 12.40 22.46
N MET A 34 14.96 13.21 21.64
CA MET A 34 16.06 12.74 20.79
C MET A 34 17.21 12.19 21.63
N GLU A 35 17.68 12.92 22.65
CA GLU A 35 18.77 12.50 23.53
C GLU A 35 18.44 11.21 24.27
N ALA A 36 17.25 11.13 24.86
CA ALA A 36 16.79 9.92 25.54
C ALA A 36 16.69 8.73 24.59
N SER A 37 16.18 8.98 23.37
CA SER A 37 16.11 7.95 22.35
C SER A 37 17.52 7.49 21.99
N LEU A 38 18.42 8.41 21.59
CA LEU A 38 19.79 8.13 21.11
C LEU A 38 20.64 7.28 22.05
N ARG A 39 20.38 7.29 23.37
CA ARG A 39 21.03 6.34 24.31
C ARG A 39 20.79 4.88 23.93
N LYS A 40 19.63 4.55 23.37
CA LYS A 40 19.27 3.20 22.89
C LYS A 40 19.78 2.91 21.46
N TRP A 41 20.15 3.94 20.69
CA TRP A 41 20.52 3.87 19.27
C TRP A 41 21.45 5.04 18.87
N PRO A 42 22.75 4.97 19.22
CA PRO A 42 23.66 6.13 19.15
C PRO A 42 24.06 6.56 17.73
N THR A 43 23.78 5.75 16.71
CA THR A 43 24.24 5.99 15.32
C THR A 43 23.31 6.87 14.48
N ALA A 44 22.24 7.42 15.05
CA ALA A 44 21.30 8.25 14.30
C ALA A 44 21.67 9.74 14.33
N GLY A 45 21.88 10.34 13.15
CA GLY A 45 22.04 11.79 13.00
C GLY A 45 20.71 12.55 13.02
N ARG A 46 20.78 13.88 13.15
CA ARG A 46 19.61 14.78 13.24
C ARG A 46 18.64 14.67 12.07
N VAL A 47 19.16 14.55 10.84
CA VAL A 47 18.31 14.41 9.62
C VAL A 47 17.46 13.14 9.66
N THR A 48 18.03 12.04 10.17
CA THR A 48 17.32 10.77 10.34
C THR A 48 16.25 10.88 11.41
N TRP A 49 16.52 11.63 12.48
CA TRP A 49 15.56 11.91 13.54
C TRP A 49 14.36 12.70 13.02
N ASP A 50 14.58 13.81 12.33
CA ASP A 50 13.50 14.68 11.86
C ASP A 50 12.58 13.91 10.88
N ARG A 51 13.16 13.10 9.98
CA ARG A 51 12.40 12.21 9.09
C ARG A 51 11.59 11.16 9.85
N LEU A 52 12.15 10.61 10.92
CA LEU A 52 11.46 9.63 11.76
C LEU A 52 10.28 10.27 12.49
N VAL A 53 10.47 11.44 13.10
CA VAL A 53 9.41 12.18 13.78
C VAL A 53 8.29 12.53 12.79
N GLN A 54 8.65 13.00 11.58
CA GLN A 54 7.66 13.28 10.53
C GLN A 54 6.84 12.03 10.19
N ASN A 55 7.47 10.87 10.02
CA ASN A 55 6.76 9.62 9.74
C ASN A 55 5.80 9.23 10.90
N LEU A 56 6.18 9.48 12.16
CA LEU A 56 5.31 9.21 13.31
C LEU A 56 4.12 10.17 13.37
N MET A 57 4.32 11.44 12.99
CA MET A 57 3.25 12.43 12.87
C MET A 57 2.31 12.11 11.71
N ASP A 58 2.84 11.71 10.56
CA ASP A 58 2.05 11.30 9.38
C ASP A 58 1.20 10.04 9.70
N ALA A 59 1.75 9.14 10.52
CA ALA A 59 1.03 7.99 11.05
C ALA A 59 0.00 8.37 12.14
N ARG A 60 0.01 9.61 12.64
CA ARG A 60 -0.77 10.14 13.77
C ARG A 60 -0.54 9.43 15.10
N LEU A 61 0.67 8.92 15.32
CA LEU A 61 1.07 8.29 16.58
C LEU A 61 1.59 9.32 17.60
N VAL A 62 2.04 10.46 17.09
CA VAL A 62 2.57 11.58 17.86
C VAL A 62 2.01 12.86 17.24
N PHE A 63 1.76 13.87 18.07
CA PHE A 63 1.40 15.21 17.62
C PHE A 63 2.31 16.23 18.30
N GLN A 64 2.44 17.41 17.67
CA GLN A 64 3.19 18.51 18.24
C GLN A 64 2.23 19.53 18.84
N ARG A 65 2.53 19.99 20.06
CA ARG A 65 1.78 21.02 20.76
C ARG A 65 2.76 21.90 21.53
N ASP A 66 2.66 23.21 21.38
CA ASP A 66 3.45 24.20 22.14
C ASP A 66 4.98 23.95 22.11
N GLY A 67 5.49 23.40 20.99
CA GLY A 67 6.91 23.06 20.83
C GLY A 67 7.36 21.75 21.49
N ALA A 68 6.45 21.02 22.13
CA ALA A 68 6.64 19.66 22.63
C ALA A 68 5.95 18.63 21.72
N PHE A 69 6.40 17.38 21.81
CA PHE A 69 5.78 16.23 21.16
C PHE A 69 5.06 15.40 22.20
N ALA A 70 3.82 15.03 21.92
CA ALA A 70 2.99 14.21 22.79
C ALA A 70 2.45 12.99 22.02
N ILE A 71 2.32 11.86 22.72
CA ILE A 71 1.76 10.63 22.16
C ILE A 71 0.23 10.77 22.04
N THR A 72 -0.33 10.27 20.94
CA THR A 72 -1.78 10.17 20.75
C THR A 72 -2.34 8.86 21.32
N ASP A 73 -3.66 8.79 21.51
CA ASP A 73 -4.33 7.54 21.89
C ASP A 73 -4.05 6.39 20.90
N ASP A 74 -3.98 6.69 19.60
CA ASP A 74 -3.58 5.73 18.57
C ASP A 74 -2.13 5.25 18.78
N GLY A 75 -1.23 6.13 19.23
CA GLY A 75 0.16 5.79 19.59
C GLY A 75 0.26 4.91 20.84
N LEU A 76 -0.52 5.19 21.87
CA LEU A 76 -0.60 4.35 23.08
C LEU A 76 -1.20 2.98 22.77
N ALA A 77 -2.27 2.93 21.99
CA ALA A 77 -2.87 1.69 21.51
C ALA A 77 -1.88 0.86 20.67
N TRP A 78 -1.03 1.52 19.88
CA TRP A 78 0.03 0.86 19.12
C TRP A 78 1.11 0.23 20.01
N LEU A 79 1.39 0.84 21.16
CA LEU A 79 2.29 0.27 22.18
C LEU A 79 1.63 -0.86 23.00
N GLY A 80 0.35 -1.14 22.78
CA GLY A 80 -0.41 -2.11 23.59
C GLY A 80 -0.68 -1.63 25.01
N VAL A 81 -0.53 -0.33 25.28
CA VAL A 81 -0.90 0.25 26.57
C VAL A 81 -2.41 0.41 26.59
N ALA A 82 -3.05 -0.12 27.64
CA ALA A 82 -4.49 0.05 27.83
C ALA A 82 -4.79 1.53 28.05
N VAL A 83 -5.24 2.20 26.99
CA VAL A 83 -5.85 3.52 27.10
C VAL A 83 -7.28 3.29 27.59
N ASP A 84 -7.72 4.03 28.60
CA ASP A 84 -9.15 4.16 28.97
C ASP A 84 -9.91 4.93 27.88
N ALA A 85 -9.73 4.53 26.62
CA ALA A 85 -10.47 5.02 25.49
C ALA A 85 -11.81 4.28 25.44
N PRO A 86 -12.95 4.97 25.24
CA PRO A 86 -14.24 4.31 25.06
C PRO A 86 -14.11 3.29 23.93
N ALA A 87 -14.61 2.08 24.18
CA ALA A 87 -14.49 0.95 23.28
C ALA A 87 -14.83 1.38 21.84
N ARG A 88 -13.82 1.36 20.96
CA ARG A 88 -13.98 1.70 19.54
C ARG A 88 -15.02 0.72 18.98
N GLU A 89 -16.19 1.24 18.61
CA GLU A 89 -17.27 0.43 18.04
C GLU A 89 -16.72 -0.43 16.91
N LYS A 90 -17.05 -1.74 16.93
CA LYS A 90 -16.58 -2.68 15.92
C LYS A 90 -16.96 -2.14 14.54
N PRO A 91 -16.03 -2.13 13.56
CA PRO A 91 -16.35 -1.63 12.23
C PRO A 91 -17.52 -2.42 11.67
N VAL A 92 -18.61 -1.70 11.35
CA VAL A 92 -19.75 -2.27 10.65
C VAL A 92 -19.26 -2.78 9.30
N ILE A 93 -19.39 -4.09 9.09
CA ILE A 93 -19.09 -4.72 7.80
C ILE A 93 -20.13 -4.20 6.83
N VAL A 94 -19.78 -3.16 6.07
CA VAL A 94 -20.57 -2.70 4.94
C VAL A 94 -20.64 -3.88 3.97
N GLY A 95 -21.85 -4.38 3.72
CA GLY A 95 -22.10 -5.51 2.84
C GLY A 95 -21.50 -5.33 1.44
N PRO A 96 -21.47 -6.40 0.63
CA PRO A 96 -20.87 -6.37 -0.70
C PRO A 96 -21.41 -5.18 -1.51
N ARG A 97 -20.49 -4.33 -1.98
CA ARG A 97 -20.83 -3.21 -2.86
C ARG A 97 -21.51 -3.79 -4.10
N TYR A 98 -22.64 -3.22 -4.49
CA TYR A 98 -23.31 -3.59 -5.73
C TYR A 98 -22.32 -3.47 -6.90
N VAL A 99 -21.96 -4.60 -7.51
CA VAL A 99 -21.17 -4.64 -8.74
C VAL A 99 -22.18 -4.73 -9.87
N ALA A 100 -22.22 -3.70 -10.72
CA ALA A 100 -23.04 -3.75 -11.91
C ALA A 100 -22.64 -4.96 -12.78
N PRO A 101 -23.60 -5.72 -13.33
CA PRO A 101 -23.29 -6.88 -14.16
C PRO A 101 -22.39 -6.46 -15.33
N MET A 102 -21.31 -7.22 -15.54
CA MET A 102 -20.32 -6.95 -16.58
C MET A 102 -21.00 -7.00 -17.94
N ARG A 103 -21.32 -5.83 -18.50
CA ARG A 103 -21.93 -5.74 -19.83
C ARG A 103 -20.87 -6.15 -20.86
N PRO A 104 -21.16 -7.08 -21.78
CA PRO A 104 -20.21 -7.47 -22.80
C PRO A 104 -19.82 -6.24 -23.63
N LEU A 105 -18.51 -6.14 -23.97
CA LEU A 105 -18.02 -5.09 -24.86
C LEU A 105 -18.82 -5.12 -26.17
N SER A 106 -19.30 -3.95 -26.60
CA SER A 106 -19.98 -3.81 -27.89
C SER A 106 -19.06 -4.29 -29.01
N THR A 107 -19.55 -5.19 -29.87
CA THR A 107 -18.83 -5.69 -31.04
C THR A 107 -18.45 -4.59 -32.02
N ARG A 108 -19.11 -3.41 -31.95
CA ARG A 108 -18.75 -2.21 -32.73
C ARG A 108 -17.44 -1.55 -32.29
N ASN A 109 -17.01 -1.76 -31.05
CA ASN A 109 -15.78 -1.18 -30.49
C ASN A 109 -14.60 -2.17 -30.51
N ILE A 110 -14.79 -3.36 -31.05
CA ILE A 110 -13.70 -4.30 -31.27
C ILE A 110 -12.97 -3.83 -32.52
N PRO A 111 -11.68 -3.48 -32.45
CA PRO A 111 -10.93 -3.06 -33.63
C PRO A 111 -10.93 -4.19 -34.66
N ALA A 112 -11.59 -3.95 -35.79
CA ALA A 112 -11.54 -4.85 -36.93
C ALA A 112 -10.13 -4.80 -37.51
N ILE A 113 -9.42 -5.93 -37.50
CA ILE A 113 -8.13 -6.06 -38.15
C ILE A 113 -8.38 -5.91 -39.66
N ARG A 114 -7.97 -4.78 -40.22
CA ARG A 114 -8.00 -4.57 -41.67
C ARG A 114 -6.68 -5.04 -42.27
N VAL A 115 -6.81 -5.85 -43.32
CA VAL A 115 -5.82 -6.30 -44.30
C VAL A 115 -4.38 -6.24 -43.79
N MET A 116 -3.92 -7.37 -43.25
CA MET A 116 -2.52 -7.59 -42.95
C MET A 116 -1.87 -8.41 -44.07
N ARG A 117 -0.58 -8.16 -44.33
CA ARG A 117 0.24 -8.94 -45.28
C ARG A 117 0.15 -10.45 -45.00
N GLU A 118 0.30 -11.26 -46.04
CA GLU A 118 0.42 -12.70 -45.90
C GLU A 118 1.54 -13.06 -44.91
N GLY A 119 1.29 -14.04 -44.04
CA GLY A 119 2.19 -14.44 -42.97
C GLY A 119 2.15 -13.59 -41.68
N ALA A 120 1.33 -12.53 -41.63
CA ALA A 120 1.30 -11.63 -40.46
C ALA A 120 0.76 -12.27 -39.16
N PHE A 121 0.18 -13.46 -39.22
CA PHE A 121 -0.39 -14.16 -38.05
C PHE A 121 0.18 -15.55 -37.82
N ASP A 122 1.21 -15.97 -38.55
CA ASP A 122 1.79 -17.32 -38.45
C ASP A 122 2.33 -17.61 -37.04
N TYR A 123 2.70 -16.57 -36.30
CA TYR A 123 3.09 -16.69 -34.88
C TYR A 123 1.97 -17.19 -33.97
N ARG A 124 0.69 -17.13 -34.39
CA ARG A 124 -0.45 -17.62 -33.60
C ARG A 124 -0.51 -19.15 -33.57
N ASP A 125 0.02 -19.81 -34.59
CA ASP A 125 0.05 -21.27 -34.68
C ASP A 125 1.26 -21.87 -33.95
N ILE A 126 2.14 -21.00 -33.40
CA ILE A 126 3.28 -21.42 -32.59
C ILE A 126 2.83 -21.46 -31.11
N PRO A 127 2.67 -22.64 -30.51
CA PRO A 127 2.29 -22.73 -29.11
C PRO A 127 3.40 -22.17 -28.22
N SER A 128 3.02 -21.34 -27.25
CA SER A 128 3.95 -20.75 -26.29
C SER A 128 4.35 -21.77 -25.22
N LEU A 129 5.60 -21.73 -24.77
CA LEU A 129 6.08 -22.60 -23.69
C LEU A 129 5.93 -21.89 -22.34
N GLN A 130 5.17 -22.48 -21.40
CA GLN A 130 5.14 -22.05 -20.00
C GLN A 130 5.59 -23.21 -19.12
N GLY A 131 6.82 -23.12 -18.60
CA GLY A 131 7.46 -24.24 -17.91
C GLY A 131 7.71 -25.41 -18.86
N SER A 132 7.15 -26.58 -18.56
CA SER A 132 7.19 -27.77 -19.42
C SER A 132 5.96 -27.95 -20.32
N ALA A 133 4.96 -27.06 -20.22
CA ALA A 133 3.71 -27.16 -20.97
C ALA A 133 3.71 -26.25 -22.20
N ARG A 134 3.22 -26.78 -23.33
CA ARG A 134 2.89 -26.00 -24.53
C ARG A 134 1.46 -25.51 -24.42
N ILE A 135 1.25 -24.21 -24.53
CA ILE A 135 -0.05 -23.57 -24.42
C ILE A 135 -0.38 -22.95 -25.78
N GLU A 136 -1.51 -23.39 -26.34
CA GLU A 136 -2.06 -22.86 -27.58
C GLU A 136 -2.47 -21.39 -27.40
N PHE A 137 -2.25 -20.60 -28.46
CA PHE A 137 -2.63 -19.21 -28.48
C PHE A 137 -4.17 -19.07 -28.55
N LYS A 138 -4.78 -18.53 -27.49
CA LYS A 138 -6.23 -18.29 -27.43
C LYS A 138 -6.54 -16.86 -27.85
N THR A 139 -7.20 -16.67 -28.99
CA THR A 139 -7.71 -15.37 -29.44
C THR A 139 -9.16 -15.46 -29.89
N SER A 140 -9.94 -14.41 -29.64
CA SER A 140 -11.33 -14.25 -30.12
C SER A 140 -11.41 -13.49 -31.46
N LEU A 141 -10.26 -13.16 -32.04
CA LEU A 141 -10.15 -12.39 -33.27
C LEU A 141 -10.43 -13.30 -34.48
N LYS A 142 -11.56 -13.07 -35.16
CA LYS A 142 -11.85 -13.71 -36.44
C LYS A 142 -11.10 -12.99 -37.56
N VAL A 143 -10.16 -13.68 -38.21
CA VAL A 143 -9.57 -13.20 -39.46
C VAL A 143 -10.59 -13.45 -40.56
N ALA A 144 -11.06 -12.39 -41.22
CA ALA A 144 -11.89 -12.54 -42.42
C ALA A 144 -10.96 -12.96 -43.57
N GLY A 145 -11.14 -14.18 -44.08
CA GLY A 145 -10.45 -14.63 -45.29
C GLY A 145 -10.82 -13.70 -46.43
N GLY A 146 -9.83 -13.01 -47.00
CA GLY A 146 -10.01 -12.34 -48.27
C GLY A 146 -10.07 -13.40 -49.35
N ASP A 147 -11.17 -13.42 -50.10
CA ASP A 147 -11.27 -14.16 -51.37
C ASP A 147 -10.11 -13.72 -52.28
N VAL A 148 -9.28 -14.68 -52.66
CA VAL A 148 -8.32 -14.51 -53.76
C VAL A 148 -9.09 -14.86 -55.03
N ALA A 149 -9.44 -13.85 -55.81
CA ALA A 149 -9.87 -14.02 -57.20
C ALA A 149 -8.68 -13.70 -58.12
N GLY A 150 -8.27 -14.70 -58.90
CA GLY A 150 -7.53 -14.55 -60.18
C GLY A 150 -6.05 -14.24 -60.08
#